data_AF-A0A5C3Q6H3-F1
#
_entry.id   AF-A0A5C3Q6H3-F1
#
_cell.length_a   1.000
_cell.length_b   1.000
_cell.length_c   1.000
_cell.angle_alpha   90.00
_cell.angle_beta   90.00
_cell.angle_gamma   90.00
#
_symmetry.space_group_name_H-M   'P 1'
#
loop_
_entity.id
_entity.type
_entity.pdbx_description
1 polymer ?
#
loop_
_entity_poly.entity_id
_entity_poly.type
_entity_poly.pdbx_seq_one_letter_code
_entity_poly.pdbx_strand_id
1 'polypeptide(L)'
;MSYLRQDLGDRIKTFTPAASEGAAAVSRITADDIITDLKPIASYSWMPCASGSIVPDRPRVTHNGTVLLTRREESEVEEIRGFMGYSQEYLKAALRLPQGLEKALGHHRIIELNIGGLKVMGRFHADASADVSADTTSMDALASAISSLSVQASSASTSLPSVPHSSIIEVKTRASHRPLNWDETYPQLHLSQTPFLYLAQHTRGTFGLPKKSALNGRGMEEHAMKVKRGIAKMVEVPKDVAEIAKKDDKGARPGFSLVCMSGQMDLFKRREGSGGVGEEILGRFEA
;
A
#
# COMPACT_ATOMS: atom_id res chain seq x y z
N MET A 1 0.42 -20.84 -3.66
CA MET A 1 -1.00 -21.27 -3.62
C MET A 1 -1.85 -20.29 -4.41
N SER A 2 -2.23 -20.64 -5.65
CA SER A 2 -3.10 -19.84 -6.51
C SER A 2 -4.47 -19.54 -5.87
N TYR A 3 -5.02 -18.37 -6.18
CA TYR A 3 -6.42 -18.06 -5.97
C TYR A 3 -7.18 -18.53 -7.20
N LEU A 4 -8.20 -19.36 -7.03
CA LEU A 4 -9.10 -19.72 -8.12
C LEU A 4 -10.49 -19.20 -7.75
N ARG A 5 -11.22 -18.61 -8.71
CA ARG A 5 -12.62 -18.15 -8.51
C ARG A 5 -13.51 -19.22 -7.86
N GLN A 6 -13.16 -20.50 -8.02
CA GLN A 6 -13.82 -21.65 -7.40
C GLN A 6 -13.82 -21.62 -5.85
N ASP A 7 -12.93 -20.83 -5.23
CA ASP A 7 -12.84 -20.68 -3.77
C ASP A 7 -13.90 -19.73 -3.19
N LEU A 8 -14.57 -18.94 -4.04
CA LEU A 8 -15.63 -18.05 -3.61
C LEU A 8 -16.89 -18.87 -3.27
N GLY A 9 -17.46 -18.59 -2.10
CA GLY A 9 -18.76 -19.08 -1.68
C GLY A 9 -19.82 -18.01 -1.93
N ASP A 10 -20.69 -17.80 -0.95
CA ASP A 10 -21.83 -16.89 -1.10
C ASP A 10 -21.40 -15.43 -1.14
N ARG A 11 -22.02 -14.65 -2.03
CA ARG A 11 -21.89 -13.20 -2.04
C ARG A 11 -22.66 -12.62 -0.86
N ILE A 12 -21.97 -11.88 -0.01
CA ILE A 12 -22.51 -11.27 1.21
C ILE A 12 -23.01 -9.85 0.94
N LYS A 13 -22.26 -9.05 0.19
CA LYS A 13 -22.60 -7.65 -0.08
C LYS A 13 -22.02 -7.19 -1.42
N THR A 14 -22.77 -6.34 -2.10
CA THR A 14 -22.28 -5.58 -3.25
C THR A 14 -22.09 -4.13 -2.83
N PHE A 15 -20.91 -3.60 -3.09
CA PHE A 15 -20.58 -2.18 -2.92
C PHE A 15 -20.76 -1.50 -4.26
N THR A 16 -21.80 -0.68 -4.37
CA THR A 16 -21.98 0.23 -5.49
C THR A 16 -21.19 1.51 -5.22
N PRO A 17 -20.41 2.02 -6.21
CA PRO A 17 -19.88 3.36 -6.11
C PRO A 17 -21.05 4.32 -6.00
N ALA A 18 -21.16 5.04 -4.88
CA ALA A 18 -22.18 6.07 -4.75
C ALA A 18 -22.04 7.08 -5.91
N ALA A 19 -23.10 7.21 -6.72
CA ALA A 19 -23.32 8.40 -7.52
C ALA A 19 -23.33 9.57 -6.54
N SER A 20 -22.39 10.50 -6.70
CA SER A 20 -22.14 11.52 -5.70
C SER A 20 -23.32 12.47 -5.56
N GLU A 21 -23.93 12.53 -4.38
CA GLU A 21 -24.43 13.76 -3.77
C GLU A 21 -24.59 13.55 -2.25
N GLY A 22 -24.03 14.47 -1.46
CA GLY A 22 -24.17 14.50 0.00
C GLY A 22 -23.12 13.70 0.76
N ALA A 23 -22.06 14.37 1.22
CA ALA A 23 -21.22 13.85 2.28
C ALA A 23 -22.02 13.88 3.60
N ALA A 24 -22.65 12.76 3.96
CA ALA A 24 -23.26 12.63 5.27
C ALA A 24 -22.17 12.65 6.35
N ALA A 25 -22.47 13.34 7.45
CA ALA A 25 -21.59 13.43 8.61
C ALA A 25 -21.28 12.03 9.15
N VAL A 26 -20.00 11.66 9.14
CA VAL A 26 -19.50 10.39 9.66
C VAL A 26 -19.67 10.40 11.18
N SER A 27 -20.41 9.43 11.70
CA SER A 27 -20.61 9.20 13.13
C SER A 27 -19.28 8.90 13.84
N ARG A 28 -19.23 9.19 15.15
CA ARG A 28 -18.09 8.90 16.03
C ARG A 28 -17.82 7.39 16.08
N ILE A 29 -16.55 6.99 15.97
CA ILE A 29 -16.08 5.60 15.96
C ILE A 29 -15.08 5.38 17.08
N THR A 30 -15.13 4.21 17.73
CA THR A 30 -14.09 3.70 18.61
C THR A 30 -13.65 2.28 18.22
N ALA A 31 -12.33 2.10 18.26
CA ALA A 31 -11.50 0.87 18.27
C ALA A 31 -11.70 -0.15 17.13
N ASP A 32 -10.96 0.06 16.03
CA ASP A 32 -10.55 -0.98 15.06
C ASP A 32 -9.31 -0.56 14.28
N ASP A 33 -8.25 -1.34 14.40
CA ASP A 33 -7.04 -1.20 13.59
C ASP A 33 -7.20 -2.04 12.30
N ILE A 34 -6.75 -1.50 11.17
CA ILE A 34 -6.64 -2.21 9.89
C ILE A 34 -5.16 -2.43 9.61
N ILE A 35 -4.76 -3.67 9.34
CA ILE A 35 -3.39 -3.99 8.92
C ILE A 35 -3.42 -4.35 7.43
N THR A 36 -2.57 -3.73 6.62
CA THR A 36 -2.61 -3.91 5.17
C THR A 36 -1.31 -3.55 4.47
N ASP A 37 -1.16 -3.98 3.22
CA ASP A 37 -0.24 -3.35 2.28
C ASP A 37 -0.91 -2.12 1.64
N LEU A 38 -0.20 -1.00 1.56
CA LEU A 38 -0.73 0.23 0.96
C LEU A 38 -0.82 0.17 -0.55
N LYS A 39 -0.05 -0.70 -1.22
CA LYS A 39 -0.10 -0.86 -2.68
C LYS A 39 -1.46 -1.40 -3.15
N PRO A 40 -2.06 -2.42 -2.52
CA PRO A 40 -3.48 -2.78 -2.69
C PRO A 40 -4.41 -1.58 -2.54
N ILE A 41 -4.30 -0.83 -1.42
CA ILE A 41 -5.12 0.35 -1.16
C ILE A 41 -4.99 1.40 -2.28
N ALA A 42 -3.78 1.65 -2.75
CA ALA A 42 -3.49 2.59 -3.83
C ALA A 42 -3.91 2.05 -5.22
N SER A 43 -3.89 0.72 -5.42
CA SER A 43 -4.32 0.07 -6.66
C SER A 43 -5.83 0.05 -6.82
N TYR A 44 -6.59 0.23 -5.74
CA TYR A 44 -8.02 0.54 -5.78
C TYR A 44 -8.23 1.99 -6.19
N SER A 45 -7.69 2.43 -7.33
CA SER A 45 -7.87 3.81 -7.77
C SER A 45 -9.30 4.06 -8.29
N TRP A 46 -10.25 3.97 -7.36
CA TRP A 46 -11.44 4.77 -7.05
C TRP A 46 -12.76 4.53 -7.83
N MET A 47 -12.81 3.47 -8.66
CA MET A 47 -13.91 2.94 -9.51
C MET A 47 -14.49 3.93 -10.57
N PRO A 48 -14.76 3.51 -11.82
CA PRO A 48 -15.06 2.15 -12.29
C PRO A 48 -13.81 1.41 -12.80
N CYS A 49 -13.69 0.14 -12.44
CA CYS A 49 -12.66 -0.79 -12.89
C CYS A 49 -12.78 -0.99 -14.42
N ALA A 50 -12.17 -0.07 -15.18
CA ALA A 50 -12.01 -0.19 -16.62
C ALA A 50 -10.89 -1.20 -16.89
N SER A 51 -11.29 -2.41 -17.25
CA SER A 51 -10.47 -3.60 -17.51
C SER A 51 -10.13 -4.45 -16.28
N GLY A 52 -10.91 -5.52 -16.11
CA GLY A 52 -10.46 -6.89 -15.80
C GLY A 52 -9.59 -7.16 -14.57
N SER A 53 -9.28 -6.17 -13.74
CA SER A 53 -8.33 -6.33 -12.65
C SER A 53 -9.05 -6.91 -11.44
N ILE A 54 -8.99 -8.24 -11.32
CA ILE A 54 -9.28 -8.93 -10.07
C ILE A 54 -8.22 -8.43 -9.09
N VAL A 55 -8.61 -7.60 -8.14
CA VAL A 55 -7.78 -7.33 -6.94
C VAL A 55 -8.50 -8.03 -5.79
N PRO A 56 -8.25 -9.34 -5.57
CA PRO A 56 -8.82 -10.02 -4.42
C PRO A 56 -8.09 -9.51 -3.18
N ASP A 57 -8.77 -8.63 -2.43
CA ASP A 57 -8.43 -8.40 -1.04
C ASP A 57 -9.03 -9.55 -0.21
N ARG A 58 -8.30 -10.01 0.79
CA ARG A 58 -8.83 -10.93 1.80
C ARG A 58 -8.95 -10.20 3.12
N PRO A 59 -10.06 -9.48 3.36
CA PRO A 59 -10.35 -9.02 4.69
C PRO A 59 -10.56 -10.20 5.63
N ARG A 60 -9.81 -10.19 6.74
CA ARG A 60 -9.98 -11.11 7.85
C ARG A 60 -9.97 -10.34 9.15
N VAL A 61 -10.95 -10.57 10.00
CA VAL A 61 -10.94 -10.07 11.37
C VAL A 61 -10.15 -11.07 12.21
N THR A 62 -9.18 -10.55 12.94
CA THR A 62 -8.47 -11.26 14.02
C THR A 62 -9.34 -11.28 15.28
N HIS A 63 -9.04 -12.18 16.21
CA HIS A 63 -9.77 -12.35 17.47
C HIS A 63 -10.00 -11.04 18.26
N ASN A 64 -9.10 -10.06 18.13
CA ASN A 64 -9.18 -8.79 18.86
C ASN A 64 -9.88 -7.67 18.06
N GLY A 65 -10.60 -8.00 16.98
CA GLY A 65 -11.33 -7.04 16.16
C GLY A 65 -10.50 -6.36 15.06
N THR A 66 -9.18 -6.55 15.04
CA THR A 66 -8.30 -5.97 13.99
C THR A 66 -8.55 -6.64 12.65
N VAL A 67 -8.67 -5.86 11.58
CA VAL A 67 -8.93 -6.37 10.23
C VAL A 67 -7.63 -6.41 9.42
N LEU A 68 -7.20 -7.60 9.04
CA LEU A 68 -6.09 -7.84 8.14
C LEU A 68 -6.61 -7.87 6.69
N LEU A 69 -6.16 -6.93 5.88
CA LEU A 69 -6.39 -6.86 4.44
C LEU A 69 -5.14 -7.34 3.71
N THR A 70 -5.24 -8.44 2.97
CA THR A 70 -4.11 -9.00 2.20
C THR A 70 -4.49 -9.19 0.75
N ARG A 71 -3.64 -8.69 -0.16
CA ARG A 71 -3.79 -8.96 -1.60
C ARG A 71 -3.38 -10.38 -1.92
N ARG A 72 -4.14 -11.00 -2.80
CA ARG A 72 -3.76 -12.25 -3.47
C ARG A 72 -3.75 -12.04 -4.98
N GLU A 73 -2.90 -12.75 -5.69
CA GLU A 73 -2.97 -12.80 -7.15
C GLU A 73 -3.60 -14.13 -7.56
N GLU A 74 -4.25 -14.18 -8.73
CA GLU A 74 -4.76 -15.43 -9.30
C GLU A 74 -3.61 -16.42 -9.59
N SER A 75 -2.46 -15.89 -10.02
CA SER A 75 -1.23 -16.62 -10.24
C SER A 75 -0.09 -16.00 -9.44
N GLU A 76 0.75 -16.84 -8.83
CA GLU A 76 2.04 -16.43 -8.24
C GLU A 76 3.13 -16.29 -9.31
N VAL A 77 2.82 -16.68 -10.55
CA VAL A 77 3.72 -16.62 -11.70
C VAL A 77 3.14 -15.68 -12.74
N GLU A 78 3.86 -14.61 -13.02
CA GLU A 78 3.62 -13.75 -14.19
C GLU A 78 4.55 -14.21 -15.31
N GLU A 79 3.97 -14.69 -16.41
CA GLU A 79 4.75 -14.99 -17.60
C GLU A 79 5.00 -13.68 -18.35
N ILE A 80 6.25 -13.22 -18.34
CA ILE A 80 6.66 -12.03 -19.07
C ILE A 80 6.69 -12.36 -20.57
N ARG A 81 5.59 -12.06 -21.26
CA ARG A 81 5.48 -12.20 -22.71
C ARG A 81 5.91 -10.90 -23.39
N GLY A 82 7.24 -10.72 -23.50
CA GLY A 82 7.85 -9.61 -24.23
C GLY A 82 8.49 -8.55 -23.34
N PHE A 83 8.53 -7.32 -23.85
CA PHE A 83 9.29 -6.23 -23.22
C PHE A 83 8.51 -5.53 -22.11
N MET A 84 9.03 -5.57 -20.87
CA MET A 84 8.40 -4.99 -19.67
C MET A 84 8.94 -3.61 -19.27
N GLY A 85 9.69 -2.96 -20.16
CA GLY A 85 10.32 -1.67 -19.86
C GLY A 85 11.74 -1.80 -19.35
N TYR A 86 12.27 -0.67 -18.92
CA TYR A 86 13.66 -0.53 -18.45
C TYR A 86 13.75 -0.23 -16.95
N SER A 87 12.65 -0.39 -16.20
CA SER A 87 12.55 0.05 -14.80
C SER A 87 13.59 -0.60 -13.90
N GLN A 88 13.71 -1.93 -13.96
CA GLN A 88 14.61 -2.69 -13.11
C GLN A 88 16.07 -2.33 -13.37
N GLU A 89 16.48 -2.27 -14.64
CA GLU A 89 17.86 -1.91 -15.01
C GLU A 89 18.16 -0.43 -14.71
N TYR A 90 17.18 0.46 -14.85
CA TYR A 90 17.32 1.85 -14.43
C TYR A 90 17.57 1.94 -12.92
N LEU A 91 16.80 1.23 -12.08
CA LEU A 91 17.00 1.24 -10.63
C LEU A 91 18.39 0.72 -10.26
N LYS A 92 18.85 -0.37 -10.87
CA LYS A 92 20.21 -0.91 -10.66
C LYS A 92 21.30 0.08 -11.04
N ALA A 93 21.11 0.84 -12.13
CA ALA A 93 22.10 1.81 -12.60
C ALA A 93 22.05 3.14 -11.82
N ALA A 94 20.87 3.56 -11.37
CA ALA A 94 20.64 4.87 -10.77
C ALA A 94 20.76 4.88 -9.23
N LEU A 95 20.59 3.73 -8.57
CA LEU A 95 20.61 3.63 -7.11
C LEU A 95 21.87 2.92 -6.61
N ARG A 96 22.25 3.23 -5.37
CA ARG A 96 23.33 2.55 -4.65
C ARG A 96 22.72 1.75 -3.52
N LEU A 97 23.13 0.49 -3.39
CA LEU A 97 22.80 -0.31 -2.22
C LEU A 97 23.69 0.13 -1.05
N PRO A 98 23.14 0.29 0.16
CA PRO A 98 23.96 0.53 1.34
C PRO A 98 24.92 -0.65 1.57
N GLN A 99 26.10 -0.34 2.11
CA GLN A 99 27.11 -1.36 2.43
C GLN A 99 26.53 -2.41 3.39
N GLY A 100 26.74 -3.69 3.09
CA GLY A 100 26.22 -4.82 3.86
C GLY A 100 24.78 -5.23 3.51
N LEU A 101 24.12 -4.52 2.58
CA LEU A 101 22.77 -4.82 2.09
C LEU A 101 22.76 -5.19 0.59
N GLU A 102 23.87 -5.69 0.05
CA GLU A 102 24.01 -6.02 -1.36
C GLU A 102 23.09 -7.17 -1.81
N LYS A 103 22.62 -7.99 -0.86
CA LYS A 103 21.66 -9.07 -1.09
C LYS A 103 20.21 -8.67 -0.76
N ALA A 104 19.97 -7.44 -0.32
CA ALA A 104 18.62 -6.98 0.00
C ALA A 104 17.77 -6.90 -1.28
N LEU A 105 16.56 -7.45 -1.21
CA LEU A 105 15.63 -7.49 -2.35
C LEU A 105 14.68 -6.27 -2.40
N GLY A 106 14.66 -5.46 -1.34
CA GLY A 106 13.84 -4.25 -1.26
C GLY A 106 13.80 -3.70 0.16
N HIS A 107 13.36 -2.46 0.29
CA HIS A 107 13.15 -1.79 1.58
C HIS A 107 11.65 -1.60 1.81
N HIS A 108 11.14 -2.08 2.93
CA HIS A 108 9.74 -1.90 3.30
C HIS A 108 9.63 -1.07 4.56
N ARG A 109 8.61 -0.22 4.61
CA ARG A 109 8.26 0.57 5.79
C ARG A 109 6.85 0.25 6.24
N ILE A 110 6.64 0.41 7.54
CA ILE A 110 5.32 0.39 8.16
C ILE A 110 4.98 1.82 8.54
N ILE A 111 3.78 2.26 8.22
CA ILE A 111 3.25 3.58 8.55
C ILE A 111 1.90 3.43 9.23
N GLU A 112 1.67 4.23 10.28
CA GLU A 112 0.36 4.37 10.90
C GLU A 112 -0.34 5.61 10.32
N LEU A 113 -1.60 5.43 9.92
CA LEU A 113 -2.44 6.47 9.34
C LEU A 113 -3.78 6.49 10.07
N ASN A 114 -4.38 7.68 10.17
CA ASN A 114 -5.79 7.81 10.52
C ASN A 114 -6.57 8.26 9.29
N ILE A 115 -7.46 7.41 8.79
CA ILE A 115 -8.20 7.63 7.56
C ILE A 115 -9.70 7.54 7.86
N GLY A 116 -10.38 8.69 7.92
CA GLY A 116 -11.83 8.74 8.17
C GLY A 116 -12.24 8.06 9.49
N GLY A 117 -11.39 8.14 10.51
CA GLY A 117 -11.59 7.52 11.82
C GLY A 117 -11.07 6.08 11.94
N LEU A 118 -10.63 5.46 10.84
CA LEU A 118 -9.97 4.16 10.85
C LEU A 118 -8.48 4.32 11.13
N LYS A 119 -7.96 3.59 12.10
CA LYS A 119 -6.52 3.47 12.31
C LYS A 119 -6.00 2.40 11.37
N VAL A 120 -5.07 2.76 10.50
CA VAL A 120 -4.52 1.89 9.45
C VAL A 120 -3.03 1.76 9.65
N MET A 121 -2.56 0.53 9.85
CA MET A 121 -1.16 0.16 9.79
C MET A 121 -0.85 -0.38 8.40
N GLY A 122 -0.19 0.44 7.59
CA GLY A 122 0.12 0.17 6.20
C GLY A 122 1.58 -0.23 6.01
N ARG A 123 1.86 -1.30 5.26
CA ARG A 123 3.20 -1.59 4.74
C ARG A 123 3.34 -1.07 3.31
N PHE A 124 4.50 -0.50 2.97
CA PHE A 124 4.80 -0.11 1.59
C PHE A 124 6.27 -0.34 1.23
N HIS A 125 6.54 -0.54 -0.06
CA HIS A 125 7.89 -0.60 -0.62
C HIS A 125 8.40 0.83 -0.84
N ALA A 126 9.62 1.11 -0.38
CA ALA A 126 10.32 2.35 -0.66
C ALA A 126 11.47 2.06 -1.63
N ASP A 127 11.50 2.77 -2.75
CA ASP A 127 12.49 2.50 -3.80
C ASP A 127 13.88 3.02 -3.44
N ALA A 128 13.95 4.22 -2.85
CA ALA A 128 15.21 4.87 -2.53
C ALA A 128 15.07 5.86 -1.36
N SER A 129 16.20 6.38 -0.91
CA SER A 129 16.27 7.53 -0.01
C SER A 129 17.37 8.48 -0.44
N ALA A 130 17.16 9.78 -0.22
CA ALA A 130 18.25 10.75 -0.33
C ALA A 130 19.30 10.49 0.75
N ASP A 131 20.58 10.61 0.38
CA ASP A 131 21.68 10.54 1.32
C ASP A 131 21.72 11.84 2.13
N VAL A 132 21.40 11.75 3.43
CA VAL A 132 21.42 12.89 4.36
C VAL A 132 22.86 13.26 4.74
N SER A 133 23.83 12.43 4.39
CA SER A 133 25.24 12.56 4.78
C SER A 133 26.03 13.53 3.89
N ALA A 134 25.44 14.07 2.82
CA ALA A 134 26.15 14.94 1.89
C ALA A 134 26.11 16.44 2.27
N ASP A 135 25.21 16.88 3.16
CA ASP A 135 25.02 18.31 3.52
C ASP A 135 24.56 18.53 4.98
N THR A 136 25.22 17.94 5.98
CA THR A 136 24.85 18.14 7.40
C THR A 136 25.88 18.95 8.19
N THR A 137 25.81 20.27 8.04
CA THR A 137 26.01 21.23 9.14
C THR A 137 24.67 21.65 9.79
N SER A 138 23.57 20.94 9.52
CA SER A 138 22.26 21.24 10.09
C SER A 138 22.02 20.48 11.41
N MET A 139 21.91 21.22 12.52
CA MET A 139 21.60 20.71 13.86
C MET A 139 20.24 19.99 13.95
N ASP A 140 19.32 20.22 13.01
CA ASP A 140 17.98 19.60 12.99
C ASP A 140 18.03 18.11 12.62
N ALA A 141 18.99 17.71 11.77
CA ALA A 141 19.19 16.31 11.41
C ALA A 141 19.69 15.49 12.61
N LEU A 142 20.54 16.10 13.45
CA LEU A 142 21.06 15.51 14.67
C LEU A 142 19.96 15.36 15.74
N ALA A 143 19.10 16.37 15.91
CA ALA A 143 17.96 16.31 16.83
C ALA A 143 16.95 15.21 16.45
N SER A 144 16.72 15.02 15.15
CA SER A 144 15.85 13.96 14.62
C SER A 144 16.45 12.56 14.82
N ALA A 145 17.76 12.41 14.59
CA ALA A 145 18.48 11.16 14.84
C ALA A 145 18.48 10.77 16.33
N ILE A 146 18.74 11.73 17.22
CA ILE A 146 18.77 11.50 18.68
C ILE A 146 17.37 11.19 19.22
N SER A 147 16.33 11.86 18.71
CA SER A 147 14.94 11.58 19.12
C SER A 147 14.47 10.18 18.72
N SER A 148 15.10 9.56 17.70
CA SER A 148 14.81 8.19 17.27
C SER A 148 15.57 7.10 18.05
N LEU A 149 16.52 7.47 18.91
CA LEU A 149 17.28 6.52 19.73
C LEU A 149 16.50 6.17 21.02
N SER A 150 15.66 5.14 20.94
CA SER A 150 15.20 4.42 22.13
C SER A 150 16.31 3.50 22.62
N VAL A 151 16.83 3.74 23.83
CA VAL A 151 17.88 2.92 24.44
C VAL A 151 17.27 1.64 25.01
N GLN A 152 17.41 0.52 24.29
CA GLN A 152 17.44 -0.81 24.89
C GLN A 152 18.76 -1.47 24.57
N ALA A 153 19.43 -1.92 25.63
CA ALA A 153 20.81 -2.38 25.59
C ALA A 153 20.96 -3.78 24.97
N SER A 154 22.01 -3.90 24.16
CA SER A 154 22.83 -5.11 23.94
C SER A 154 22.27 -6.25 23.09
N SER A 155 22.55 -6.19 21.79
CA SER A 155 23.35 -7.20 21.09
C SER A 155 23.84 -6.59 19.77
N ALA A 156 25.09 -6.86 19.39
CA ALA A 156 25.70 -6.36 18.17
C ALA A 156 24.94 -6.87 16.93
N SER A 157 23.87 -6.18 16.56
CA SER A 157 23.30 -6.23 15.23
C SER A 157 24.07 -5.19 14.39
N THR A 158 24.48 -5.57 13.19
CA THR A 158 24.82 -4.60 12.13
C THR A 158 23.73 -3.55 12.09
N SER A 159 23.99 -2.37 12.66
CA SER A 159 23.00 -1.31 12.76
C SER A 159 22.66 -0.90 11.33
N LEU A 160 21.47 -1.30 10.88
CA LEU A 160 20.96 -0.86 9.58
C LEU A 160 21.00 0.68 9.56
N PRO A 161 21.42 1.29 8.44
CA PRO A 161 21.45 2.73 8.35
C PRO A 161 20.06 3.30 8.67
N SER A 162 20.00 4.22 9.64
CA SER A 162 18.76 4.90 9.98
C SER A 162 18.42 5.85 8.83
N VAL A 163 17.29 5.59 8.17
CA VAL A 163 16.81 6.40 7.04
C VAL A 163 15.62 7.23 7.50
N PRO A 164 15.69 8.57 7.51
CA PRO A 164 14.55 9.41 7.83
C PRO A 164 13.38 9.22 6.85
N HIS A 165 12.14 9.27 7.31
CA HIS A 165 10.99 9.18 6.40
C HIS A 165 10.93 10.35 5.40
N SER A 166 11.36 11.53 5.82
CA SER A 166 11.45 12.73 4.99
C SER A 166 12.41 12.59 3.80
N SER A 167 13.32 11.61 3.81
CA SER A 167 14.25 11.38 2.71
C SER A 167 13.78 10.32 1.71
N ILE A 168 12.62 9.69 1.92
CA ILE A 168 12.14 8.59 1.08
C ILE A 168 11.74 9.07 -0.31
N ILE A 169 12.06 8.25 -1.31
CA ILE A 169 11.88 8.52 -2.72
C ILE A 169 11.15 7.34 -3.37
N GLU A 170 10.11 7.66 -4.13
CA GLU A 170 9.54 6.78 -5.15
C GLU A 170 10.22 7.07 -6.49
N VAL A 171 10.52 6.02 -7.26
CA VAL A 171 11.09 6.14 -8.60
C VAL A 171 10.13 5.53 -9.62
N LYS A 172 9.76 6.30 -10.65
CA LYS A 172 8.99 5.78 -11.78
C LYS A 172 9.78 5.98 -13.07
N THR A 173 9.71 4.97 -13.95
CA THR A 173 10.24 5.07 -15.32
C THR A 173 9.12 5.14 -16.33
N ARG A 174 9.24 6.02 -17.33
CA ARG A 174 8.28 6.13 -18.44
C ARG A 174 8.98 6.45 -19.75
N ALA A 175 8.41 5.98 -20.86
CA ALA A 175 8.84 6.46 -22.18
C ALA A 175 8.52 7.96 -22.31
N SER A 176 9.41 8.76 -22.91
CA SER A 176 9.28 10.22 -22.95
C SER A 176 7.98 10.72 -23.58
N HIS A 177 7.40 9.96 -24.51
CA HIS A 177 6.13 10.29 -25.17
C HIS A 177 4.88 9.89 -24.36
N ARG A 178 5.04 9.24 -23.20
CA ARG A 178 3.92 8.83 -22.34
C ARG A 178 3.92 9.66 -21.06
N PRO A 179 2.82 10.37 -20.75
CA PRO A 179 2.70 11.07 -19.49
C PRO A 179 2.63 10.07 -18.32
N LEU A 180 3.01 10.54 -17.13
CA LEU A 180 2.79 9.78 -15.91
C LEU A 180 1.30 9.73 -15.60
N ASN A 181 0.77 8.55 -15.27
CA ASN A 181 -0.57 8.42 -14.74
C ASN A 181 -0.59 8.87 -13.27
N TRP A 182 -1.01 10.10 -13.03
CA TRP A 182 -1.11 10.66 -11.68
C TRP A 182 -2.29 10.11 -10.89
N ASP A 183 -3.35 9.65 -11.55
CA ASP A 183 -4.51 9.06 -10.87
C ASP A 183 -4.16 7.69 -10.24
N GLU A 184 -3.12 7.03 -10.74
CA GLU A 184 -2.50 5.85 -10.12
C GLU A 184 -1.33 6.21 -9.17
N THR A 185 -0.48 7.16 -9.58
CA THR A 185 0.79 7.43 -8.86
C THR A 185 0.58 8.27 -7.61
N TYR A 186 -0.23 9.33 -7.68
CA TYR A 186 -0.41 10.23 -6.56
C TYR A 186 -1.03 9.55 -5.33
N PRO A 187 -2.04 8.67 -5.45
CA PRO A 187 -2.55 7.98 -4.28
C PRO A 187 -1.55 7.05 -3.61
N GLN A 188 -0.67 6.40 -4.37
CA GLN A 188 0.43 5.63 -3.78
C GLN A 188 1.30 6.52 -2.90
N LEU A 189 1.75 7.67 -3.43
CA LEU A 189 2.58 8.63 -2.70
C LEU A 189 1.84 9.21 -1.48
N HIS A 190 0.55 9.51 -1.63
CA HIS A 190 -0.25 10.10 -0.57
C HIS A 190 -0.49 9.12 0.57
N LEU A 191 -0.78 7.84 0.29
CA LEU A 191 -0.99 6.86 1.34
C LEU A 191 0.31 6.47 2.02
N SER A 192 1.42 6.32 1.28
CA SER A 192 2.73 6.03 1.88
C SER A 192 3.37 7.25 2.55
N GLN A 193 2.79 8.44 2.37
CA GLN A 193 3.40 9.72 2.74
C GLN A 193 4.81 9.86 2.17
N THR A 194 5.06 9.35 0.95
CA THR A 194 6.36 9.43 0.29
C THR A 194 6.61 10.87 -0.19
N PRO A 195 7.61 11.58 0.35
CA PRO A 195 7.77 13.02 0.09
C PRO A 195 8.14 13.37 -1.34
N PHE A 196 8.89 12.50 -2.03
CA PHE A 196 9.45 12.79 -3.35
C PHE A 196 9.20 11.67 -4.36
N LEU A 197 8.84 12.08 -5.57
CA LEU A 197 8.83 11.24 -6.76
C LEU A 197 9.94 11.69 -7.71
N TYR A 198 10.73 10.73 -8.19
CA TYR A 198 11.68 10.92 -9.29
C TYR A 198 11.17 10.18 -10.53
N LEU A 199 10.76 10.96 -11.54
CA LEU A 199 10.31 10.43 -12.82
C LEU A 199 11.46 10.41 -13.82
N ALA A 200 11.95 9.22 -14.14
CA ALA A 200 12.97 9.00 -15.13
C ALA A 200 12.33 8.72 -16.50
N GLN A 201 12.45 9.68 -17.41
CA GLN A 201 11.93 9.54 -18.78
C GLN A 201 13.02 9.03 -19.72
N HIS A 202 12.63 8.15 -20.65
CA HIS A 202 13.56 7.58 -21.62
C HIS A 202 13.03 7.59 -23.07
N THR A 203 13.97 7.72 -24.00
CA THR A 203 13.72 7.48 -25.43
C THR A 203 14.45 6.20 -25.81
N ARG A 204 13.70 5.13 -26.05
CA ARG A 204 14.23 3.80 -26.42
C ARG A 204 15.35 3.28 -25.48
N GLY A 205 15.19 3.48 -24.17
CA GLY A 205 16.13 3.01 -23.14
C GLY A 205 17.21 4.01 -22.76
N THR A 206 17.41 5.07 -23.54
CA THR A 206 18.29 6.18 -23.15
C THR A 206 17.54 7.12 -22.21
N PHE A 207 17.98 7.19 -20.96
CA PHE A 207 17.39 8.03 -19.92
C PHE A 207 18.04 9.41 -19.87
N GLY A 208 17.21 10.44 -19.66
CA GLY A 208 17.68 11.77 -19.29
C GLY A 208 17.77 11.95 -17.78
N LEU A 209 18.04 13.18 -17.35
CA LEU A 209 17.96 13.54 -15.93
C LEU A 209 16.53 13.34 -15.41
N PRO A 210 16.34 12.69 -14.25
CA PRO A 210 15.01 12.45 -13.70
C PRO A 210 14.38 13.76 -13.21
N LYS A 211 13.07 13.91 -13.43
CA LYS A 211 12.28 15.04 -12.93
C LYS A 211 11.84 14.76 -11.49
N LYS A 212 12.25 15.61 -10.55
CA LYS A 212 11.80 15.58 -9.15
C LYS A 212 10.46 16.28 -9.00
N SER A 213 9.52 15.64 -8.28
CA SER A 213 8.26 16.24 -7.83
C SER A 213 8.11 15.99 -6.32
N ALA A 214 7.67 17.00 -5.57
CA ALA A 214 7.34 16.86 -4.16
C ALA A 214 5.85 16.54 -4.00
N LEU A 215 5.50 15.70 -3.01
CA LEU A 215 4.12 15.30 -2.71
C LEU A 215 3.19 16.52 -2.54
N ASN A 216 3.64 17.51 -1.79
CA ASN A 216 2.91 18.77 -1.54
C ASN A 216 3.48 19.93 -2.38
N GLY A 217 4.07 19.63 -3.54
CA GLY A 217 4.61 20.63 -4.46
C GLY A 217 3.52 21.34 -5.27
N ARG A 218 3.90 22.42 -5.96
CA ARG A 218 2.99 23.15 -6.87
C ARG A 218 2.40 22.22 -7.93
N GLY A 219 1.09 22.29 -8.14
CA GLY A 219 0.35 21.50 -9.12
C GLY A 219 -0.13 20.15 -8.61
N MET A 220 0.05 19.85 -7.32
CA MET A 220 -0.42 18.61 -6.69
C MET A 220 -1.80 18.76 -6.04
N GLU A 221 -2.34 19.98 -5.96
CA GLU A 221 -3.56 20.31 -5.23
C GLU A 221 -4.79 19.55 -5.78
N GLU A 222 -4.92 19.46 -7.11
CA GLU A 222 -6.02 18.75 -7.75
C GLU A 222 -5.96 17.23 -7.45
N HIS A 223 -4.76 16.65 -7.53
CA HIS A 223 -4.55 15.23 -7.22
C HIS A 223 -4.82 14.93 -5.75
N ALA A 224 -4.39 15.83 -4.85
CA ALA A 224 -4.71 15.76 -3.43
C ALA A 224 -6.22 15.77 -3.18
N MET A 225 -6.96 16.67 -3.84
CA MET A 225 -8.42 16.71 -3.71
C MET A 225 -9.09 15.45 -4.27
N LYS A 226 -8.63 14.93 -5.42
CA LYS A 226 -9.15 13.67 -5.98
C LYS A 226 -8.96 12.50 -5.03
N VAL A 227 -7.75 12.35 -4.48
CA VAL A 227 -7.45 11.27 -3.51
C VAL A 227 -8.26 11.43 -2.23
N LYS A 228 -8.38 12.64 -1.67
CA LYS A 228 -9.24 12.87 -0.49
C LYS A 228 -10.69 12.44 -0.72
N ARG A 229 -11.27 12.78 -1.89
CA ARG A 229 -12.63 12.34 -2.26
C ARG A 229 -12.71 10.83 -2.44
N GLY A 230 -11.71 10.23 -3.09
CA GLY A 230 -11.64 8.77 -3.30
C GLY A 230 -11.54 8.02 -1.98
N ILE A 231 -10.65 8.46 -1.09
CA ILE A 231 -10.47 7.92 0.25
C ILE A 231 -11.77 8.00 1.05
N ALA A 232 -12.47 9.14 1.03
CA ALA A 232 -13.74 9.29 1.75
C ALA A 232 -14.80 8.26 1.31
N LYS A 233 -14.86 7.92 0.01
CA LYS A 233 -15.73 6.85 -0.50
C LYS A 233 -15.25 5.46 -0.10
N MET A 234 -13.93 5.27 -0.07
CA MET A 234 -13.31 3.99 0.22
C MET A 234 -13.46 3.60 1.69
N VAL A 235 -13.34 4.55 2.64
CA VAL A 235 -13.40 4.28 4.09
C VAL A 235 -14.62 3.45 4.50
N GLU A 236 -15.75 3.63 3.83
CA GLU A 236 -16.99 2.89 4.10
C GLU A 236 -16.84 1.39 3.80
N VAL A 237 -16.04 1.01 2.80
CA VAL A 237 -15.85 -0.41 2.43
C VAL A 237 -15.09 -1.18 3.52
N PRO A 238 -13.88 -0.79 3.98
CA PRO A 238 -13.22 -1.46 5.08
C PRO A 238 -14.03 -1.42 6.37
N LYS A 239 -14.80 -0.36 6.65
CA LYS A 239 -15.72 -0.31 7.80
C LYS A 239 -16.78 -1.41 7.71
N ASP A 240 -17.52 -1.43 6.62
CA ASP A 240 -18.58 -2.42 6.38
C ASP A 240 -18.02 -3.85 6.46
N VAL A 241 -16.87 -4.06 5.84
CA VAL A 241 -16.16 -5.33 5.84
C VAL A 241 -15.74 -5.72 7.26
N ALA A 242 -15.21 -4.78 8.05
CA ALA A 242 -14.83 -5.00 9.43
C ALA A 242 -16.05 -5.39 10.28
N GLU A 243 -17.15 -4.64 10.17
CA GLU A 243 -18.39 -4.93 10.89
C GLU A 243 -18.97 -6.29 10.52
N ILE A 244 -19.01 -6.62 9.23
CA ILE A 244 -19.50 -7.93 8.75
C ILE A 244 -18.63 -9.05 9.31
N ALA A 245 -17.31 -8.89 9.22
CA ALA A 245 -16.39 -9.92 9.67
C ALA A 245 -16.38 -10.10 11.20
N LYS A 246 -16.65 -9.04 11.97
CA LYS A 246 -16.89 -9.12 13.42
C LYS A 246 -18.20 -9.82 13.79
N LYS A 247 -19.28 -9.59 13.03
CA LYS A 247 -20.58 -10.24 13.29
C LYS A 247 -20.58 -11.73 12.97
N ASP A 248 -19.76 -12.14 12.00
CA ASP A 248 -19.58 -13.54 11.61
C ASP A 248 -18.63 -14.31 12.53
N ASP A 249 -18.11 -13.65 13.58
CA ASP A 249 -17.10 -14.19 14.49
C ASP A 249 -17.66 -15.30 15.38
N LYS A 250 -17.73 -16.51 14.80
CA LYS A 250 -17.88 -17.78 15.51
C LYS A 250 -16.54 -18.51 15.63
N GLY A 251 -15.41 -17.79 15.62
CA GLY A 251 -14.08 -18.35 15.87
C GLY A 251 -13.59 -19.42 14.89
N ALA A 252 -14.33 -19.70 13.81
CA ALA A 252 -13.96 -20.71 12.84
C ALA A 252 -14.37 -20.30 11.43
N ARG A 253 -13.44 -20.62 10.52
CA ARG A 253 -13.49 -20.48 9.06
C ARG A 253 -14.90 -20.69 8.47
N PRO A 254 -15.25 -20.00 7.37
CA PRO A 254 -14.35 -19.36 6.41
C PRO A 254 -14.35 -17.82 6.42
N GLY A 255 -13.15 -17.23 6.22
CA GLY A 255 -13.00 -15.76 6.09
C GLY A 255 -13.54 -15.17 4.78
N PHE A 256 -13.32 -13.88 4.55
CA PHE A 256 -13.93 -13.16 3.43
C PHE A 256 -12.97 -12.90 2.26
N SER A 257 -13.52 -12.53 1.10
CA SER A 257 -12.79 -12.02 -0.05
C SER A 257 -13.55 -10.87 -0.67
N LEU A 258 -12.91 -9.69 -0.71
CA LEU A 258 -13.40 -8.51 -1.40
C LEU A 258 -12.85 -8.56 -2.83
N VAL A 259 -13.74 -8.63 -3.80
CA VAL A 259 -13.40 -8.87 -5.20
C VAL A 259 -13.94 -7.72 -6.04
N CYS A 260 -13.06 -7.06 -6.79
CA CYS A 260 -13.48 -6.11 -7.82
C CYS A 260 -13.51 -6.80 -9.19
N MET A 261 -14.69 -6.85 -9.83
CA MET A 261 -14.90 -7.42 -11.15
C MET A 261 -15.81 -6.52 -11.97
N SER A 262 -15.38 -6.16 -13.18
CA SER A 262 -16.18 -5.37 -14.14
C SER A 262 -16.74 -4.06 -13.56
N GLY A 263 -15.99 -3.41 -12.67
CA GLY A 263 -16.38 -2.14 -12.05
C GLY A 263 -17.29 -2.28 -10.84
N GLN A 264 -17.63 -3.51 -10.45
CA GLN A 264 -18.39 -3.82 -9.25
C GLN A 264 -17.46 -4.40 -8.19
N MET A 265 -17.69 -4.04 -6.93
CA MET A 265 -16.93 -4.56 -5.80
C MET A 265 -17.88 -5.39 -4.94
N ASP A 266 -17.56 -6.66 -4.75
CA ASP A 266 -18.40 -7.62 -4.04
C ASP A 266 -17.62 -8.27 -2.90
N LEU A 267 -18.24 -8.40 -1.73
CA LEU A 267 -17.75 -9.21 -0.62
C LEU A 267 -18.32 -10.62 -0.72
N PHE A 268 -17.46 -11.61 -0.73
CA PHE A 268 -17.83 -13.02 -0.69
C PHE A 268 -17.37 -13.66 0.61
N LYS A 269 -18.19 -14.55 1.17
CA LYS A 269 -17.75 -15.53 2.16
C LYS A 269 -17.05 -16.65 1.41
N ARG A 270 -15.86 -17.05 1.85
CA ARG A 270 -15.10 -18.10 1.17
C ARG A 270 -15.67 -19.48 1.47
N ARG A 271 -15.30 -20.48 0.68
CA ARG A 271 -15.59 -21.88 1.01
C ARG A 271 -14.69 -22.36 2.15
N GLU A 272 -15.17 -23.29 2.95
CA GLU A 272 -14.36 -23.94 3.99
C GLU A 272 -13.11 -24.59 3.37
N GLY A 273 -11.99 -24.58 4.10
CA GLY A 273 -10.71 -25.13 3.63
C GLY A 273 -10.01 -24.33 2.52
N SER A 274 -10.63 -23.28 1.96
CA SER A 274 -10.05 -22.49 0.86
C SER A 274 -9.01 -21.47 1.35
N GLY A 275 -7.84 -21.97 1.77
CA GLY A 275 -6.67 -21.17 2.17
C GLY A 275 -6.85 -20.29 3.40
N GLY A 276 -5.74 -19.68 3.85
CA GLY A 276 -5.78 -18.74 4.97
C GLY A 276 -4.42 -18.19 5.37
N VAL A 277 -4.45 -17.19 6.24
CA VAL A 277 -3.29 -16.81 7.06
C VAL A 277 -3.01 -18.00 7.97
N GLY A 278 -1.76 -18.45 8.01
CA GLY A 278 -1.39 -19.63 8.79
C GLY A 278 -1.72 -19.44 10.28
N GLU A 279 -2.08 -20.52 10.96
CA GLU A 279 -2.37 -20.53 12.40
C GLU A 279 -1.22 -19.91 13.21
N GLU A 280 0.02 -20.07 12.75
CA GLU A 280 1.19 -19.43 13.37
C GLU A 280 1.09 -17.91 13.43
N ILE A 281 0.58 -17.27 12.38
CA ILE A 281 0.44 -15.80 12.33
C ILE A 281 -0.78 -15.39 13.16
N LEU A 282 -1.89 -16.13 13.08
CA LEU A 282 -3.10 -15.83 13.84
C LEU A 282 -2.87 -15.96 15.35
N GLY A 283 -2.15 -16.98 15.79
CA GLY A 283 -1.79 -17.18 17.20
C GLY A 283 -0.94 -16.04 17.79
N ARG A 284 -0.26 -15.23 16.97
CA ARG A 284 0.43 -14.01 17.45
C ARG A 284 -0.52 -12.89 17.85
N PHE A 285 -1.79 -12.97 17.45
CA PHE A 285 -2.85 -12.01 17.80
C PHE A 285 -3.81 -12.54 18.88
N GLU A 286 -3.64 -13.80 19.31
CA GLU A 286 -4.43 -14.44 20.37
C GLU A 286 -3.79 -14.34 21.77
N ALA A 287 -2.57 -13.81 21.85
CA ALA A 287 -1.79 -13.65 23.08
C ALA A 287 -2.10 -12.33 23.81
#